data_AF-A0A1G9U6X7-F1
#
_entry.id   AF-A0A1G9U6X7-F1
#
_cell.length_a   1.000
_cell.length_b   1.000
_cell.length_c   1.000
_cell.angle_alpha   90.00
_cell.angle_beta   90.00
_cell.angle_gamma   90.00
#
_symmetry.space_group_name_H-M   'P 1'
#
loop_
_entity.id
_entity.type
_entity.pdbx_description
1 polymer ?
#
loop_
_entity_poly.entity_id
_entity_poly.type
_entity_poly.pdbx_seq_one_letter_code
_entity_poly.pdbx_strand_id
1 'polypeptide(L)'
;MKIALVGLGRTGETVARYLLQQGVLSMVLCRPNSLKIDKDLGNILNMADTGIIVEPTDHLEERLFYRKPDVIIDFSCHSFLRDNIHLLAKCGVNVVTAVTSYETAELNKIKRVADRGGIGVVMAPNITYGVNILMLMAEIAAELMNDYDFEIFEEHHKFKKDQPSGTAKKIADRIRDNSLLYKEIPTHAVRAGGIVGKHKVLISGEFDQIEISHESYSRVAFAQGAYKAAQFINGKTGFYEMNDIFEYERNQRRQRVQELKSEQSREELDLA
;
A
#
# COMPACT_ATOMS: atom_id res chain seq x y z
N MET A 1 -4.18 4.56 -17.81
CA MET A 1 -3.02 4.27 -16.95
C MET A 1 -2.55 2.85 -17.24
N LYS A 2 -1.30 2.68 -17.64
CA LYS A 2 -0.61 1.40 -17.90
C LYS A 2 0.25 1.04 -16.69
N ILE A 3 -0.02 -0.11 -16.08
CA ILE A 3 0.71 -0.57 -14.90
C ILE A 3 1.61 -1.74 -15.29
N ALA A 4 2.88 -1.64 -14.90
CA ALA A 4 3.80 -2.76 -14.86
C ALA A 4 3.85 -3.33 -13.43
N LEU A 5 3.83 -4.66 -13.30
CA LEU A 5 4.00 -5.35 -12.01
C LEU A 5 5.37 -6.01 -11.97
N VAL A 6 6.15 -5.75 -10.91
CA VAL A 6 7.42 -6.44 -10.65
C VAL A 6 7.24 -7.37 -9.45
N GLY A 7 7.62 -8.64 -9.60
CA GLY A 7 7.57 -9.62 -8.52
C GLY A 7 6.28 -10.44 -8.52
N LEU A 8 6.30 -11.58 -9.22
CA LEU A 8 5.16 -12.49 -9.35
C LEU A 8 5.21 -13.62 -8.30
N GLY A 9 5.34 -13.26 -7.01
CA GLY A 9 5.19 -14.21 -5.88
C GLY A 9 3.72 -14.48 -5.52
N ARG A 10 3.43 -15.07 -4.36
CA ARG A 10 2.03 -15.34 -3.92
C ARG A 10 1.16 -14.07 -3.90
N THR A 11 1.67 -12.98 -3.34
CA THR A 11 0.97 -11.69 -3.33
C THR A 11 0.95 -11.07 -4.73
N GLY A 12 2.08 -11.11 -5.45
CA GLY A 12 2.18 -10.62 -6.82
C GLY A 12 1.17 -11.25 -7.78
N GLU A 13 0.95 -12.57 -7.71
CA GLU A 13 -0.06 -13.25 -8.51
C GLU A 13 -1.48 -12.75 -8.21
N THR A 14 -1.78 -12.46 -6.93
CA THR A 14 -3.07 -11.89 -6.53
C THR A 14 -3.23 -10.47 -7.08
N VAL A 15 -2.16 -9.67 -7.03
CA VAL A 15 -2.12 -8.31 -7.59
C VAL A 15 -2.26 -8.34 -9.10
N ALA A 16 -1.57 -9.24 -9.79
CA ALA A 16 -1.68 -9.41 -11.24
C ALA A 16 -3.13 -9.69 -11.68
N ARG A 17 -3.81 -10.65 -11.02
CA ARG A 17 -5.23 -10.95 -11.29
C ARG A 17 -6.11 -9.73 -11.12
N TYR A 18 -5.92 -9.00 -10.02
CA TYR A 18 -6.71 -7.82 -9.73
C TYR A 18 -6.49 -6.72 -10.80
N LEU A 19 -5.24 -6.44 -11.17
CA LEU A 19 -4.91 -5.43 -12.18
C LEU A 19 -5.38 -5.83 -13.60
N LEU A 20 -5.39 -7.13 -13.93
CA LEU A 20 -6.01 -7.65 -15.15
C LEU A 20 -7.51 -7.36 -15.17
N GLN A 21 -8.22 -7.63 -14.07
CA GLN A 21 -9.65 -7.33 -13.94
C GLN A 21 -9.96 -5.83 -14.06
N GLN A 22 -9.04 -4.97 -13.61
CA GLN A 22 -9.17 -3.52 -13.78
C GLN A 22 -8.81 -3.05 -15.22
N GLY A 23 -8.27 -3.92 -16.07
CA GLY A 23 -7.87 -3.58 -17.44
C GLY A 23 -6.64 -2.67 -17.54
N VAL A 24 -5.80 -2.63 -16.50
CA VAL A 24 -4.66 -1.68 -16.40
C VAL A 24 -3.29 -2.36 -16.44
N LEU A 25 -3.22 -3.70 -16.27
CA LEU A 25 -1.95 -4.42 -16.32
C LEU A 25 -1.43 -4.50 -17.76
N SER A 26 -0.26 -3.92 -18.02
CA SER A 26 0.34 -3.89 -19.36
C SER A 26 1.65 -4.66 -19.47
N MET A 27 2.27 -5.02 -18.33
CA MET A 27 3.58 -5.66 -18.30
C MET A 27 3.79 -6.38 -16.97
N VAL A 28 4.46 -7.53 -16.99
CA VAL A 28 4.90 -8.22 -15.77
C VAL A 28 6.39 -8.55 -15.86
N LEU A 29 7.11 -8.16 -14.82
CA LEU A 29 8.55 -8.31 -14.67
C LEU A 29 8.88 -9.30 -13.56
N CYS A 30 9.90 -10.12 -13.79
CA CYS A 30 10.43 -11.07 -12.81
C CYS A 30 11.96 -11.07 -12.79
N ARG A 31 12.56 -11.73 -11.80
CA ARG A 31 14.02 -11.85 -11.71
C ARG A 31 14.62 -12.61 -12.92
N PRO A 32 15.87 -12.31 -13.34
CA PRO A 32 16.55 -12.92 -14.49
C PRO A 32 16.53 -14.46 -14.57
N ASN A 33 16.56 -15.15 -13.43
CA ASN A 33 16.63 -16.62 -13.36
C ASN A 33 15.28 -17.26 -13.00
N SER A 34 14.17 -16.61 -13.37
CA SER A 34 12.83 -17.10 -13.05
C SER A 34 12.36 -18.13 -14.07
N LEU A 35 11.82 -19.26 -13.60
CA LEU A 35 11.14 -20.25 -14.45
C LEU A 35 9.83 -19.73 -15.09
N LYS A 36 9.48 -18.47 -14.83
CA LYS A 36 8.28 -17.80 -15.34
C LYS A 36 8.55 -16.97 -16.60
N ILE A 37 9.81 -16.76 -16.97
CA ILE A 37 10.19 -16.00 -18.18
C ILE A 37 9.62 -16.67 -19.43
N ASP A 38 9.24 -15.85 -20.41
CA ASP A 38 8.69 -16.24 -21.72
C ASP A 38 7.37 -17.04 -21.66
N LYS A 39 6.72 -17.08 -20.48
CA LYS A 39 5.40 -17.68 -20.31
C LYS A 39 4.33 -16.60 -20.31
N ASP A 40 3.17 -16.91 -20.89
CA ASP A 40 1.98 -16.09 -20.75
C ASP A 40 1.53 -16.07 -19.28
N LEU A 41 1.20 -14.88 -18.80
CA LEU A 41 0.72 -14.65 -17.44
C LEU A 41 -0.55 -15.45 -17.13
N GLY A 42 -1.43 -15.66 -18.10
CA GLY A 42 -2.63 -16.48 -17.98
C GLY A 42 -2.31 -17.91 -17.59
N ASN A 43 -1.31 -18.52 -18.23
CA ASN A 43 -0.81 -19.85 -17.90
C ASN A 43 -0.26 -19.91 -16.46
N ILE A 44 0.50 -18.90 -16.04
CA ILE A 44 1.02 -18.83 -14.65
C ILE A 44 -0.12 -18.70 -13.64
N LEU A 45 -1.17 -17.97 -14.01
CA LEU A 45 -2.35 -17.72 -13.20
C LEU A 45 -3.44 -18.80 -13.38
N ASN A 46 -3.21 -19.89 -14.13
CA ASN A 46 -4.24 -20.90 -14.41
C ASN A 46 -5.56 -20.28 -14.93
N MET A 47 -5.47 -19.38 -15.90
CA MET A 47 -6.60 -18.76 -16.59
C MET A 47 -6.33 -18.71 -18.10
N ALA A 48 -7.29 -18.20 -18.88
CA ALA A 48 -7.10 -17.99 -20.31
C ALA A 48 -5.90 -17.10 -20.61
N ASP A 49 -5.30 -17.27 -21.78
CA ASP A 49 -4.17 -16.48 -22.23
C ASP A 49 -4.49 -14.99 -22.18
N THR A 50 -3.55 -14.25 -21.61
CA THR A 50 -3.68 -12.80 -21.38
C THR A 50 -2.98 -11.99 -22.47
N GLY A 51 -2.08 -12.61 -23.24
CA GLY A 51 -1.18 -11.93 -24.16
C GLY A 51 -0.01 -11.21 -23.47
N ILE A 52 0.06 -11.24 -22.14
CA ILE A 52 1.14 -10.63 -21.37
C ILE A 52 2.20 -11.69 -21.09
N ILE A 53 3.30 -11.61 -21.83
CA ILE A 53 4.47 -12.46 -21.60
C ILE A 53 5.27 -11.91 -20.42
N VAL A 54 5.64 -12.77 -19.49
CA VAL A 54 6.46 -12.38 -18.33
C VAL A 54 7.91 -12.18 -18.77
N GLU A 55 8.42 -10.99 -18.51
CA GLU A 55 9.75 -10.54 -18.93
C GLU A 55 10.73 -10.51 -17.74
N PRO A 56 12.04 -10.77 -17.93
CA PRO A 56 13.04 -10.56 -16.89
C PRO A 56 13.34 -9.07 -16.69
N THR A 57 13.89 -8.71 -15.54
CA THR A 57 14.42 -7.36 -15.28
C THR A 57 15.76 -7.07 -15.96
N ASP A 58 16.36 -8.03 -16.69
CA ASP A 58 17.52 -7.74 -17.54
C ASP A 58 17.11 -6.80 -18.68
N HIS A 59 18.00 -5.88 -19.04
CA HIS A 59 17.73 -4.85 -20.05
C HIS A 59 16.48 -4.02 -19.72
N LEU A 60 16.23 -3.76 -18.43
CA LEU A 60 15.04 -3.05 -17.95
C LEU A 60 14.81 -1.71 -18.67
N GLU A 61 15.87 -0.95 -18.94
CA GLU A 61 15.78 0.35 -19.63
C GLU A 61 15.10 0.24 -20.99
N GLU A 62 15.56 -0.69 -21.82
CA GLU A 62 15.02 -0.94 -23.15
C GLU A 62 13.53 -1.36 -23.06
N ARG A 63 13.22 -2.26 -22.13
CA ARG A 63 11.85 -2.74 -21.93
C ARG A 63 10.91 -1.63 -21.50
N LEU A 64 11.34 -0.77 -20.56
CA LEU A 64 10.54 0.39 -20.13
C LEU A 64 10.37 1.40 -21.26
N PHE A 65 11.41 1.62 -22.08
CA PHE A 65 11.33 2.52 -23.23
C PHE A 65 10.30 2.06 -24.28
N TYR A 66 10.23 0.75 -24.56
CA TYR A 66 9.25 0.20 -25.50
C TYR A 66 7.84 0.07 -24.93
N ARG A 67 7.70 -0.40 -23.69
CA ARG A 67 6.38 -0.67 -23.07
C ARG A 67 5.72 0.59 -22.53
N LYS A 68 6.50 1.58 -22.08
CA LYS A 68 6.07 2.87 -21.51
C LYS A 68 4.96 2.71 -20.46
N PRO A 69 5.19 1.96 -19.36
CA PRO A 69 4.24 1.94 -18.25
C PRO A 69 4.24 3.29 -17.55
N ASP A 70 3.07 3.73 -17.07
CA ASP A 70 2.92 4.96 -16.29
C ASP A 70 3.38 4.76 -14.83
N VAL A 71 3.17 3.54 -14.31
CA VAL A 71 3.48 3.16 -12.93
C VAL A 71 4.03 1.72 -12.89
N ILE A 72 5.07 1.51 -12.09
CA ILE A 72 5.49 0.19 -11.63
C ILE A 72 4.96 -0.06 -10.22
N ILE A 73 4.31 -1.20 -10.03
CA ILE A 73 3.99 -1.74 -8.72
C ILE A 73 5.02 -2.80 -8.36
N ASP A 74 5.78 -2.58 -7.30
CA ASP A 74 6.89 -3.40 -6.84
C ASP A 74 6.52 -4.24 -5.62
N PHE A 75 6.39 -5.56 -5.86
CA PHE A 75 6.23 -6.62 -4.86
C PHE A 75 7.44 -7.58 -4.87
N SER A 76 8.61 -7.09 -5.27
CA SER A 76 9.82 -7.90 -5.46
C SER A 76 10.71 -7.97 -4.22
N CYS A 77 11.94 -7.44 -4.29
CA CYS A 77 12.92 -7.42 -3.21
C CYS A 77 13.50 -6.02 -3.00
N HIS A 78 14.10 -5.81 -1.83
CA HIS A 78 14.62 -4.50 -1.39
C HIS A 78 15.57 -3.85 -2.42
N SER A 79 16.36 -4.66 -3.12
CA SER A 79 17.32 -4.19 -4.09
C SER A 79 16.69 -3.58 -5.35
N PHE A 80 15.47 -3.97 -5.73
CA PHE A 80 14.88 -3.55 -7.01
C PHE A 80 14.76 -2.02 -7.12
N LEU A 81 14.01 -1.37 -6.22
CA LEU A 81 13.85 0.08 -6.28
C LEU A 81 15.17 0.81 -6.01
N ARG A 82 15.97 0.33 -5.05
CA ARG A 82 17.27 0.92 -4.69
C ARG A 82 18.21 1.03 -5.89
N ASP A 83 18.27 -0.04 -6.68
CA ASP A 83 19.19 -0.17 -7.81
C ASP A 83 18.64 0.53 -9.05
N ASN A 84 17.31 0.57 -9.22
CA ASN A 84 16.69 1.06 -10.45
C ASN A 84 16.08 2.47 -10.37
N ILE A 85 16.01 3.13 -9.21
CA ILE A 85 15.32 4.43 -9.07
C ILE A 85 15.79 5.50 -10.07
N HIS A 86 17.08 5.57 -10.39
CA HIS A 86 17.60 6.51 -11.40
C HIS A 86 17.13 6.18 -12.81
N LEU A 87 17.08 4.89 -13.14
CA LEU A 87 16.58 4.41 -14.41
C LEU A 87 15.08 4.69 -14.55
N LEU A 88 14.31 4.39 -13.50
CA LEU A 88 12.86 4.65 -13.46
C LEU A 88 12.56 6.14 -13.63
N ALA A 89 13.32 7.01 -12.96
CA ALA A 89 13.27 8.45 -13.14
C ALA A 89 13.61 8.87 -14.58
N LYS A 90 14.68 8.33 -15.17
CA LYS A 90 15.05 8.61 -16.57
C LYS A 90 13.94 8.23 -17.55
N CYS A 91 13.21 7.15 -17.27
CA CYS A 91 12.09 6.69 -18.08
C CYS A 91 10.76 7.39 -17.75
N GLY A 92 10.70 8.26 -16.74
CA GLY A 92 9.47 8.92 -16.30
C GLY A 92 8.44 7.98 -15.69
N VAL A 93 8.86 6.86 -15.11
CA VAL A 93 7.98 5.81 -14.58
C VAL A 93 7.80 5.99 -13.07
N ASN A 94 6.56 6.19 -12.63
CA ASN A 94 6.22 6.29 -11.22
C ASN A 94 6.33 4.92 -10.53
N VAL A 95 6.46 4.90 -9.19
CA VAL A 95 6.66 3.65 -8.45
C VAL A 95 5.74 3.56 -7.23
N VAL A 96 5.07 2.44 -7.07
CA VAL A 96 4.45 2.02 -5.81
C VAL A 96 5.23 0.81 -5.31
N THR A 97 5.90 0.91 -4.16
CA THR A 97 6.59 -0.23 -3.56
C THR A 97 5.96 -0.66 -2.24
N ALA A 98 5.71 -1.95 -2.12
CA ALA A 98 5.28 -2.60 -0.88
C ALA A 98 6.46 -3.31 -0.19
N VAL A 99 7.69 -3.07 -0.63
CA VAL A 99 8.88 -3.70 -0.07
C VAL A 99 9.23 -3.04 1.27
N THR A 100 9.52 -3.89 2.27
CA THR A 100 9.98 -3.47 3.60
C THR A 100 11.48 -3.21 3.60
N SER A 101 11.94 -2.33 4.50
CA SER A 101 13.35 -2.20 4.92
C SER A 101 14.25 -1.50 3.91
N TYR A 102 14.22 -0.17 3.92
CA TYR A 102 15.25 0.67 3.32
C TYR A 102 16.03 1.37 4.44
N GLU A 103 17.35 1.47 4.27
CA GLU A 103 18.18 2.27 5.16
C GLU A 103 17.91 3.76 4.96
N THR A 104 18.18 4.58 5.98
CA THR A 104 17.98 6.04 5.91
C THR A 104 18.68 6.68 4.71
N ALA A 105 19.89 6.22 4.37
CA ALA A 105 20.63 6.71 3.21
C ALA A 105 19.93 6.36 1.88
N GLU A 106 19.36 5.17 1.78
CA GLU A 106 18.61 4.70 0.61
C GLU A 106 17.29 5.48 0.46
N LEU A 107 16.56 5.69 1.55
CA LEU A 107 15.36 6.52 1.56
C LEU A 107 15.66 7.96 1.10
N ASN A 108 16.73 8.56 1.63
CA ASN A 108 17.15 9.90 1.23
C ASN A 108 17.57 9.96 -0.25
N LYS A 109 18.16 8.88 -0.79
CA LYS A 109 18.44 8.78 -2.23
C LYS A 109 17.14 8.71 -3.02
N ILE A 110 16.21 7.82 -2.65
CA ILE A 110 14.92 7.64 -3.36
C ILE A 110 14.14 8.95 -3.41
N LYS A 111 13.98 9.64 -2.27
CA LYS A 111 13.30 10.94 -2.19
C LYS A 111 13.91 11.96 -3.15
N ARG A 112 15.23 12.16 -3.07
CA ARG A 112 15.96 13.12 -3.94
C ARG A 112 15.83 12.80 -5.43
N VAL A 113 15.87 11.52 -5.79
CA VAL A 113 15.76 11.10 -7.20
C VAL A 113 14.31 11.22 -7.70
N ALA A 114 13.32 10.92 -6.87
CA ALA A 114 11.91 11.11 -7.21
C ALA A 114 11.62 12.59 -7.52
N ASP A 115 12.04 13.50 -6.63
CA ASP A 115 11.84 14.93 -6.79
C ASP A 115 12.54 15.48 -8.05
N ARG A 116 13.85 15.20 -8.21
CA ARG A 116 14.63 15.72 -9.35
C ARG A 116 14.28 15.05 -10.68
N GLY A 117 13.86 13.79 -10.62
CA GLY A 117 13.49 12.97 -11.77
C GLY A 117 12.06 13.23 -12.26
N GLY A 118 11.27 14.01 -11.53
CA GLY A 118 9.89 14.31 -11.92
C GLY A 118 8.93 13.13 -11.74
N ILE A 119 9.26 12.12 -10.93
CA ILE A 119 8.43 10.93 -10.74
C ILE A 119 7.84 10.87 -9.32
N GLY A 120 6.67 10.26 -9.21
CA GLY A 120 6.02 9.93 -7.95
C GLY A 120 6.47 8.57 -7.43
N VAL A 121 6.74 8.48 -6.13
CA VAL A 121 7.04 7.24 -5.42
C VAL A 121 6.13 7.12 -4.21
N VAL A 122 5.32 6.05 -4.13
CA VAL A 122 4.66 5.63 -2.89
C VAL A 122 5.43 4.47 -2.27
N MET A 123 5.80 4.62 -1.00
CA MET A 123 6.36 3.53 -0.20
C MET A 123 5.36 3.15 0.89
N ALA A 124 4.78 1.96 0.75
CA ALA A 124 3.76 1.47 1.68
C ALA A 124 3.99 -0.02 1.98
N PRO A 125 4.93 -0.37 2.89
CA PRO A 125 5.22 -1.77 3.19
C PRO A 125 4.00 -2.53 3.76
N ASN A 126 3.06 -1.80 4.34
CA ASN A 126 1.71 -2.28 4.58
C ASN A 126 0.77 -1.49 3.69
N ILE A 127 0.51 -1.96 2.47
CA ILE A 127 -0.25 -1.18 1.48
C ILE A 127 -1.77 -1.33 1.61
N THR A 128 -2.24 -2.25 2.45
CA THR A 128 -3.66 -2.51 2.63
C THR A 128 -4.37 -1.25 3.15
N TYR A 129 -5.44 -0.83 2.48
CA TYR A 129 -6.13 0.42 2.80
C TYR A 129 -6.72 0.39 4.22
N GLY A 130 -7.44 -0.67 4.59
CA GLY A 130 -8.15 -0.76 5.87
C GLY A 130 -7.26 -0.70 7.11
N VAL A 131 -6.11 -1.36 7.07
CA VAL A 131 -5.16 -1.34 8.20
C VAL A 131 -4.46 0.01 8.37
N ASN A 132 -4.23 0.75 7.28
CA ASN A 132 -3.73 2.12 7.39
C ASN A 132 -4.80 3.06 7.96
N ILE A 133 -6.09 2.83 7.66
CA ILE A 133 -7.18 3.54 8.35
C ILE A 133 -7.21 3.20 9.84
N LEU A 134 -7.06 1.92 10.23
CA LEU A 134 -6.96 1.55 11.64
C LEU A 134 -5.78 2.27 12.33
N MET A 135 -4.61 2.31 11.70
CA MET A 135 -3.45 3.03 12.24
C MET A 135 -3.74 4.53 12.42
N LEU A 136 -4.38 5.17 11.44
CA LEU A 136 -4.77 6.57 11.53
C LEU A 136 -5.79 6.83 12.65
N MET A 137 -6.78 5.94 12.82
CA MET A 137 -7.75 6.08 13.91
C MET A 137 -7.10 5.87 15.28
N ALA A 138 -6.16 4.92 15.40
CA ALA A 138 -5.42 4.69 16.63
C ALA A 138 -4.48 5.88 16.96
N GLU A 139 -3.85 6.48 15.96
CA GLU A 139 -3.05 7.71 16.09
C GLU A 139 -3.89 8.86 16.62
N ILE A 140 -5.05 9.15 16.00
CA ILE A 140 -5.96 10.21 16.46
C ILE A 140 -6.47 9.92 17.89
N ALA A 141 -6.80 8.66 18.20
CA ALA A 141 -7.24 8.30 19.54
C ALA A 141 -6.13 8.49 20.58
N ALA A 142 -4.88 8.14 20.26
CA ALA A 142 -3.72 8.36 21.13
C ALA A 142 -3.47 9.84 21.43
N GLU A 143 -3.65 10.71 20.43
CA GLU A 143 -3.53 12.17 20.62
C GLU A 143 -4.57 12.74 21.59
N LEU A 144 -5.79 12.18 21.60
CA LEU A 144 -6.93 12.72 22.34
C LEU A 144 -7.18 12.05 23.69
N MET A 145 -6.90 10.75 23.81
CA MET A 145 -7.29 9.89 24.94
C MET A 145 -6.06 9.53 25.79
N ASN A 146 -5.32 10.54 26.24
CA ASN A 146 -4.05 10.34 26.95
C ASN A 146 -4.19 9.74 28.36
N ASP A 147 -5.40 9.64 28.90
CA ASP A 147 -5.75 9.04 30.20
C ASP A 147 -6.34 7.63 30.07
N TYR A 148 -6.30 7.04 28.87
CA TYR A 148 -6.82 5.71 28.57
C TYR A 148 -5.71 4.68 28.40
N ASP A 149 -6.05 3.43 28.71
CA ASP A 149 -5.21 2.28 28.46
C ASP A 149 -5.30 1.78 27.03
N PHE A 150 -4.15 1.66 26.36
CA PHE A 150 -4.05 1.10 25.01
C PHE A 150 -3.49 -0.32 25.04
N GLU A 151 -4.22 -1.26 24.44
CA GLU A 151 -3.75 -2.62 24.19
C GLU A 151 -3.94 -3.03 22.73
N ILE A 152 -2.98 -3.78 22.19
CA ILE A 152 -3.04 -4.31 20.82
C ILE A 152 -3.23 -5.81 20.86
N PHE A 153 -4.18 -6.31 20.08
CA PHE A 153 -4.37 -7.74 19.85
C PHE A 153 -4.18 -8.04 18.36
N GLU A 154 -3.46 -9.11 18.05
CA GLU A 154 -3.33 -9.59 16.69
C GLU A 154 -3.48 -11.10 16.55
N GLU A 155 -4.10 -11.53 15.44
CA GLU A 155 -4.33 -12.94 15.13
C GLU A 155 -3.83 -13.24 13.72
N HIS A 156 -3.06 -14.31 13.57
CA HIS A 156 -2.55 -14.77 12.28
C HIS A 156 -2.49 -16.30 12.22
N HIS A 157 -2.29 -16.84 11.02
CA HIS A 157 -2.12 -18.26 10.79
C HIS A 157 -0.93 -18.85 11.58
N LYS A 158 -1.03 -20.14 11.89
CA LYS A 158 -0.05 -20.88 12.71
C LYS A 158 1.40 -20.85 12.21
N PHE A 159 1.60 -20.61 10.91
CA PHE A 159 2.94 -20.57 10.28
C PHE A 159 3.62 -19.19 10.26
N LYS A 160 2.98 -18.14 10.80
CA LYS A 160 3.56 -16.79 10.80
C LYS A 160 4.66 -16.69 11.86
N LYS A 161 5.89 -16.39 11.42
CA LYS A 161 7.10 -16.46 12.26
C LYS A 161 7.32 -15.23 13.14
N ASP A 162 7.05 -14.04 12.62
CA ASP A 162 7.19 -12.79 13.37
C ASP A 162 6.10 -12.70 14.43
N GLN A 163 6.47 -12.38 15.67
CA GLN A 163 5.56 -12.17 16.80
C GLN A 163 6.14 -11.07 17.72
N PRO A 164 5.44 -9.94 17.92
CA PRO A 164 4.25 -9.47 17.19
C PRO A 164 4.51 -9.27 15.69
N SER A 165 3.45 -9.20 14.88
CA SER A 165 3.61 -8.89 13.45
C SER A 165 4.18 -7.50 13.20
N GLY A 166 4.82 -7.32 12.04
CA GLY A 166 5.28 -5.98 11.60
C GLY A 166 4.18 -4.92 11.59
N THR A 167 2.93 -5.32 11.29
CA THR A 167 1.77 -4.42 11.38
C THR A 167 1.44 -4.04 12.82
N ALA A 168 1.43 -5.01 13.75
CA ALA A 168 1.18 -4.74 15.16
C ALA A 168 2.24 -3.80 15.75
N LYS A 169 3.51 -3.98 15.36
CA LYS A 169 4.60 -3.06 15.74
C LYS A 169 4.36 -1.64 15.24
N LYS A 170 3.95 -1.47 13.98
CA LYS A 170 3.63 -0.15 13.42
C LYS A 170 2.44 0.52 14.10
N ILE A 171 1.41 -0.25 14.49
CA ILE A 171 0.29 0.26 15.28
C ILE A 171 0.80 0.75 16.64
N ALA A 172 1.63 -0.05 17.32
CA ALA A 172 2.24 0.33 18.59
C ALA A 172 3.10 1.59 18.48
N ASP A 173 3.92 1.68 17.43
CA ASP A 173 4.75 2.86 17.15
C ASP A 173 3.87 4.11 16.96
N ARG A 174 2.79 4.02 16.18
CA ARG A 174 1.86 5.14 15.95
C ARG A 174 1.16 5.62 17.22
N ILE A 175 0.76 4.71 18.10
CA ILE A 175 0.15 5.06 19.38
C ILE A 175 1.20 5.68 20.31
N ARG A 176 2.37 5.03 20.45
CA ARG A 176 3.46 5.50 21.32
C ARG A 176 3.93 6.90 20.94
N ASP A 177 4.18 7.13 19.65
CA ASP A 177 4.75 8.39 19.16
C ASP A 177 3.79 9.58 19.34
N ASN A 178 2.51 9.31 19.62
CA ASN A 178 1.46 10.30 19.80
C ASN A 178 0.79 10.26 21.18
N SER A 179 1.32 9.48 22.13
CA SER A 179 0.82 9.40 23.51
C SER A 179 1.86 9.94 24.50
N LEU A 180 1.38 10.56 25.58
CA LEU A 180 2.25 11.09 26.65
C LEU A 180 2.71 10.01 27.65
N LEU A 181 2.04 8.86 27.70
CA LEU A 181 2.19 7.89 28.80
C LEU A 181 3.04 6.66 28.45
N TYR A 182 3.04 6.22 27.20
CA TYR A 182 3.57 4.91 26.84
C TYR A 182 5.01 4.95 26.36
N LYS A 183 5.85 4.09 26.95
CA LYS A 183 7.14 3.70 26.36
C LYS A 183 7.01 2.51 25.42
N GLU A 184 6.11 1.58 25.75
CA GLU A 184 5.75 0.41 24.95
C GLU A 184 4.24 0.16 25.10
N ILE A 185 3.59 -0.28 24.02
CA ILE A 185 2.16 -0.64 24.03
C ILE A 185 2.03 -2.15 24.20
N PRO A 186 1.34 -2.65 25.25
CA PRO A 186 1.07 -4.07 25.40
C PRO A 186 0.49 -4.67 24.13
N THR A 187 1.15 -5.72 23.62
CA THR A 187 0.77 -6.35 22.35
C THR A 187 0.65 -7.86 22.51
N HIS A 188 -0.56 -8.36 22.28
CA HIS A 188 -0.93 -9.77 22.43
C HIS A 188 -1.07 -10.42 21.07
N ALA A 189 -0.49 -11.61 20.91
CA ALA A 189 -0.41 -12.25 19.62
C ALA A 189 -0.88 -13.71 19.63
N VAL A 190 -1.82 -14.02 18.75
CA VAL A 190 -2.40 -15.35 18.53
C VAL A 190 -1.91 -15.93 17.20
N ARG A 191 -1.54 -17.21 17.22
CA ARG A 191 -1.14 -17.99 16.03
C ARG A 191 -2.05 -19.20 15.88
N ALA A 192 -3.08 -19.08 15.06
CA ALA A 192 -4.14 -20.09 14.95
C ALA A 192 -4.60 -20.29 13.50
N GLY A 193 -4.82 -21.55 13.13
CA GLY A 193 -5.47 -21.93 11.88
C GLY A 193 -4.88 -21.28 10.62
N GLY A 194 -5.79 -20.86 9.72
CA GLY A 194 -5.50 -20.20 8.44
C GLY A 194 -5.80 -18.69 8.43
N ILE A 195 -5.89 -18.04 9.60
CA ILE A 195 -6.22 -16.61 9.72
C ILE A 195 -5.23 -15.78 8.90
N VAL A 196 -5.74 -14.97 7.97
CA VAL A 196 -4.88 -14.16 7.08
C VAL A 196 -4.23 -13.02 7.87
N GLY A 197 -5.00 -12.34 8.71
CA GLY A 197 -4.52 -11.31 9.62
C GLY A 197 -5.69 -10.52 10.20
N LYS A 198 -5.70 -10.36 11.52
CA LYS A 198 -6.64 -9.52 12.26
C LYS A 198 -5.86 -8.71 13.28
N HIS A 199 -6.21 -7.44 13.41
CA HIS A 199 -5.61 -6.49 14.33
C HIS A 199 -6.71 -5.74 15.05
N LYS A 200 -6.58 -5.58 16.36
CA LYS A 200 -7.50 -4.82 17.20
C LYS A 200 -6.70 -3.91 18.12
N VAL A 201 -7.13 -2.67 18.26
CA VAL A 201 -6.70 -1.75 19.32
C VAL A 201 -7.86 -1.61 20.30
N LEU A 202 -7.62 -2.00 21.54
CA LEU A 202 -8.50 -1.74 22.68
C LEU A 202 -8.01 -0.45 23.34
N ILE A 203 -8.93 0.47 23.59
CA ILE A 203 -8.70 1.74 24.26
C ILE A 203 -9.69 1.80 25.42
N SER A 204 -9.21 1.68 26.66
CA SER A 204 -10.07 1.50 27.83
C SER A 204 -9.80 2.56 28.90
N GLY A 205 -10.84 3.24 29.34
CA GLY A 205 -10.81 4.15 30.48
C GLY A 205 -11.49 3.49 31.69
N GLU A 206 -11.66 4.26 32.76
CA GLU A 206 -12.35 3.78 33.97
C GLU A 206 -13.85 3.50 33.71
N PHE A 207 -14.47 4.23 32.78
CA PHE A 207 -15.93 4.25 32.60
C PHE A 207 -16.42 3.82 31.21
N ASP A 208 -15.52 3.71 30.23
CA ASP A 208 -15.85 3.35 28.86
C ASP A 208 -14.68 2.71 28.10
N GLN A 209 -14.98 2.19 26.91
CA GLN A 209 -14.00 1.57 26.04
C GLN A 209 -14.33 1.80 24.56
N ILE A 210 -13.30 1.84 23.73
CA ILE A 210 -13.37 1.86 22.27
C ILE A 210 -12.54 0.70 21.73
N GLU A 211 -13.09 -0.04 20.78
CA GLU A 211 -12.36 -1.06 20.02
C GLU A 211 -12.31 -0.70 18.55
N ILE A 212 -11.09 -0.65 17.99
CA ILE A 212 -10.86 -0.45 16.55
C ILE A 212 -10.29 -1.75 16.00
N SER A 213 -11.00 -2.39 15.07
CA SER A 213 -10.57 -3.67 14.51
C SER A 213 -10.51 -3.67 12.98
N HIS A 214 -9.52 -4.39 12.46
CA HIS A 214 -9.36 -4.67 11.04
C HIS A 214 -9.10 -6.16 10.84
N GLU A 215 -9.84 -6.76 9.93
CA GLU A 215 -9.67 -8.15 9.51
C GLU A 215 -9.48 -8.23 7.99
N SER A 216 -8.46 -8.95 7.56
CA SER A 216 -8.24 -9.23 6.14
C SER A 216 -8.84 -10.58 5.76
N TYR A 217 -9.89 -10.58 4.94
CA TYR A 217 -10.46 -11.83 4.41
C TYR A 217 -9.66 -12.42 3.25
N SER A 218 -8.87 -11.58 2.56
CA SER A 218 -8.17 -11.98 1.34
C SER A 218 -6.95 -11.10 1.06
N ARG A 219 -5.96 -11.67 0.36
CA ARG A 219 -4.79 -10.93 -0.14
C ARG A 219 -5.14 -9.91 -1.24
N VAL A 220 -6.37 -9.93 -1.76
CA VAL A 220 -6.87 -8.92 -2.70
C VAL A 220 -6.82 -7.51 -2.08
N ALA A 221 -6.86 -7.40 -0.75
CA ALA A 221 -6.73 -6.12 -0.05
C ALA A 221 -5.39 -5.40 -0.35
N PHE A 222 -4.30 -6.16 -0.54
CA PHE A 222 -3.01 -5.59 -0.96
C PHE A 222 -3.07 -5.03 -2.38
N ALA A 223 -3.77 -5.73 -3.28
CA ALA A 223 -3.92 -5.30 -4.67
C ALA A 223 -4.75 -4.02 -4.81
N GLN A 224 -5.84 -3.93 -4.04
CA GLN A 224 -6.66 -2.71 -3.97
C GLN A 224 -5.85 -1.52 -3.46
N GLY A 225 -5.07 -1.71 -2.40
CA GLY A 225 -4.17 -0.68 -1.88
C GLY A 225 -3.13 -0.22 -2.89
N ALA A 226 -2.45 -1.16 -3.55
CA ALA A 226 -1.45 -0.87 -4.55
C ALA A 226 -2.03 -0.15 -5.78
N TYR A 227 -3.23 -0.54 -6.21
CA TYR A 227 -3.92 0.12 -7.30
C TYR A 227 -4.34 1.54 -6.95
N LYS A 228 -4.89 1.78 -5.74
CA LYS A 228 -5.19 3.13 -5.25
C LYS A 228 -3.95 4.02 -5.18
N ALA A 229 -2.84 3.48 -4.67
CA ALA A 229 -1.56 4.20 -4.66
C ALA A 229 -1.08 4.56 -6.07
N ALA A 230 -1.20 3.64 -7.03
CA ALA A 230 -0.86 3.89 -8.43
C ALA A 230 -1.72 4.98 -9.04
N GLN A 231 -3.04 4.96 -8.79
CA GLN A 231 -3.96 6.02 -9.22
C GLN A 231 -3.59 7.37 -8.62
N PHE A 232 -3.21 7.39 -7.34
CA PHE A 232 -2.85 8.63 -6.63
C PHE A 232 -1.57 9.27 -7.18
N ILE A 233 -0.51 8.50 -7.47
CA ILE A 233 0.77 9.06 -7.94
C ILE A 233 0.83 9.31 -9.44
N ASN A 234 -0.15 8.85 -10.21
CA ASN A 234 -0.14 9.03 -11.65
C ASN A 234 -0.14 10.53 -12.00
N GLY A 235 0.96 11.01 -12.58
CA GLY A 235 1.17 12.42 -12.89
C GLY A 235 1.60 13.30 -11.71
N LYS A 236 2.04 12.70 -10.59
CA LYS A 236 2.61 13.43 -9.43
C LYS A 236 4.13 13.27 -9.38
N THR A 237 4.78 14.17 -8.67
CA THR A 237 6.23 14.15 -8.42
C THR A 237 6.50 14.19 -6.93
N GLY A 238 7.40 13.33 -6.49
CA GLY A 238 7.91 13.31 -5.12
C GLY A 238 7.65 12.00 -4.39
N PHE A 239 7.88 11.99 -3.09
CA PHE A 239 7.76 10.83 -2.23
C PHE A 239 6.52 10.91 -1.35
N TYR A 240 5.77 9.81 -1.29
CA TYR A 240 4.49 9.72 -0.59
C TYR A 240 4.37 8.41 0.19
N GLU A 241 3.48 8.44 1.18
CA GLU A 241 3.05 7.31 1.98
C GLU A 241 1.51 7.18 1.92
N MET A 242 0.95 6.20 2.62
CA MET A 242 -0.51 5.98 2.62
C MET A 242 -1.28 7.17 3.22
N ASN A 243 -0.68 7.91 4.16
CA ASN A 243 -1.31 9.08 4.76
C ASN A 243 -1.55 10.19 3.73
N ASP A 244 -0.60 10.45 2.82
CA ASP A 244 -0.76 11.43 1.74
C ASP A 244 -1.94 11.08 0.82
N ILE A 245 -2.15 9.78 0.56
CA ILE A 245 -3.29 9.29 -0.22
C ILE A 245 -4.60 9.60 0.50
N PHE A 246 -4.65 9.35 1.81
CA PHE A 246 -5.84 9.61 2.62
C PHE A 246 -6.18 11.10 2.70
N GLU A 247 -5.17 11.95 2.90
CA GLU A 247 -5.37 13.40 2.92
C GLU A 247 -5.91 13.92 1.59
N TYR A 248 -5.33 13.45 0.48
CA TYR A 248 -5.83 13.78 -0.85
C TYR A 248 -7.28 13.33 -1.06
N GLU A 249 -7.60 12.06 -0.76
CA GLU A 249 -8.97 11.56 -0.89
C GLU A 249 -9.95 12.30 0.03
N ARG A 250 -9.53 12.65 1.26
CA ARG A 250 -10.35 13.39 2.22
C ARG A 250 -10.67 14.79 1.71
N ASN A 251 -9.70 15.49 1.13
CA ASN A 251 -9.90 16.82 0.57
C ASN A 251 -10.83 16.80 -0.64
N GLN A 252 -10.63 15.85 -1.55
CA GLN A 252 -11.52 15.65 -2.72
C GLN A 252 -12.96 15.35 -2.29
N ARG A 253 -13.16 14.44 -1.32
CA ARG A 253 -14.49 14.11 -0.79
C ARG A 253 -15.15 15.32 -0.12
N ARG A 254 -14.41 16.12 0.65
CA ARG A 254 -14.94 17.33 1.30
C ARG A 254 -15.42 18.36 0.29
N GLN A 255 -14.64 18.60 -0.76
CA GLN A 255 -15.02 19.49 -1.86
C GLN A 255 -16.30 18.99 -2.52
N ARG A 256 -16.37 17.70 -2.87
CA ARG A 256 -17.57 17.13 -3.49
C ARG A 256 -18.81 17.22 -2.61
N VAL A 257 -18.68 17.02 -1.30
CA VAL A 257 -19.79 17.19 -0.34
C VAL A 257 -20.26 18.65 -0.29
N GLN A 258 -19.34 19.63 -0.38
CA GLN A 258 -19.71 21.04 -0.41
C GLN A 258 -20.45 21.41 -1.71
N GLU A 259 -19.97 20.92 -2.85
CA GLU A 259 -20.64 21.09 -4.16
C GLU A 259 -22.07 20.55 -4.12
N LEU A 260 -22.25 19.30 -3.68
CA LEU A 260 -23.56 18.66 -3.59
C LEU A 260 -24.53 19.43 -2.70
N LYS A 261 -24.05 19.95 -1.57
CA LYS A 261 -24.88 20.79 -0.69
C LYS A 261 -25.30 22.11 -1.36
N SER A 262 -24.41 22.70 -2.16
CA SER A 262 -24.71 23.93 -2.90
C SER A 262 -25.68 23.70 -4.07
N GLU A 263 -25.57 22.56 -4.75
CA GLU A 263 -26.49 22.12 -5.81
C GLU A 263 -27.91 21.94 -5.22
N GLN A 264 -28.03 21.19 -4.11
CA GLN A 264 -29.30 20.98 -3.41
C GLN A 264 -29.94 22.29 -2.94
N SER A 265 -29.15 23.22 -2.37
CA SER A 265 -29.68 24.51 -1.92
C SER A 265 -30.21 25.37 -3.07
N ARG A 266 -29.65 25.24 -4.29
CA ARG A 266 -30.14 25.95 -5.49
C ARG A 266 -31.42 25.34 -6.01
N GLU A 267 -31.51 24.02 -6.06
CA GLU A 267 -32.74 23.32 -6.46
C GLU A 267 -33.91 23.65 -5.51
N GLU A 268 -33.66 23.74 -4.21
CA GLU A 268 -34.68 24.16 -3.23
C GLU A 268 -35.13 25.61 -3.40
N LEU A 269 -34.23 26.51 -3.83
CA LEU A 269 -34.56 27.91 -4.14
C LEU A 269 -35.32 28.06 -5.46
N ASP A 270 -35.00 27.25 -6.48
CA ASP A 270 -35.70 27.28 -7.78
C ASP A 270 -37.11 26.66 -7.71
N LEU A 271 -37.39 25.87 -6.66
CA LEU A 271 -38.70 25.24 -6.39
C LEU A 271 -39.61 26.05 -5.44
N ALA A 272 -39.10 27.14 -4.85
CA ALA A 272 -39.80 28.00 -3.89
C ALA A 272 -40.32 29.30 -4.53
#